data_AF-A0A3N5W205-F1
#
_entry.id   AF-A0A3N5W205-F1
#
_cell.length_a   1.000
_cell.length_b   1.000
_cell.length_c   1.000
_cell.angle_alpha   90.00
_cell.angle_beta   90.00
_cell.angle_gamma   90.00
#
_symmetry.space_group_name_H-M   'P 1'
#
loop_
_entity.id
_entity.type
_entity.pdbx_description
1 polymer ?
#
loop_
_entity_poly.entity_id
_entity_poly.type
_entity_poly.pdbx_seq_one_letter_code
_entity_poly.pdbx_strand_id
1 'polypeptide(L)'
;MSSEPHSGQKWIVDLEPIGRRVEVEPGTNLLEAAQRAGVDLVASCGGIGICGTCRVRITQGKVTPVSLTEEESLDAAQLKAGFRLACQAEPLSDVRLDIPPESLTSVQQMQVEGQESQVLLSPLVVAVDLALEEPNLEDLRADLARVDEKLACQGYGPLRGSLSLLGQLSHVLRHSNWKARLA
;
A
#
# COMPACT_ATOMS: atom_id res chain seq x y z
N MET A 1 -4.04 -26.60 -42.94
CA MET A 1 -2.72 -26.14 -43.41
C MET A 1 -1.82 -26.12 -42.19
N SER A 2 -1.13 -27.23 -42.02
CA SER A 2 -0.30 -27.57 -40.87
C SER A 2 1.02 -26.80 -40.98
N SER A 3 1.34 -25.98 -39.98
CA SER A 3 2.68 -25.43 -39.80
C SER A 3 3.27 -26.00 -38.52
N GLU A 4 4.31 -26.80 -38.68
CA GLU A 4 5.11 -27.47 -37.65
C GLU A 4 5.69 -26.45 -36.64
N PRO A 5 5.70 -26.73 -35.33
CA PRO A 5 6.39 -25.87 -34.39
C PRO A 5 7.89 -26.11 -34.50
N HIS A 6 8.67 -25.04 -34.68
CA HIS A 6 10.13 -25.03 -34.66
C HIS A 6 10.66 -25.65 -33.35
N SER A 7 11.04 -26.93 -33.37
CA SER A 7 11.59 -27.62 -32.22
C SER A 7 13.06 -27.24 -32.00
N GLY A 8 13.33 -26.38 -31.01
CA GLY A 8 14.64 -26.31 -30.38
C GLY A 8 15.24 -24.92 -30.16
N GLN A 9 14.62 -23.84 -30.61
CA GLN A 9 15.16 -22.50 -30.37
C GLN A 9 14.74 -22.00 -28.99
N LYS A 10 15.69 -21.84 -28.07
CA LYS A 10 15.43 -21.33 -26.73
C LYS A 10 15.90 -19.88 -26.61
N TRP A 11 15.24 -19.13 -25.75
CA TRP A 11 15.56 -17.73 -25.46
C TRP A 11 15.95 -17.56 -24.00
N ILE A 12 16.87 -16.64 -23.74
CA ILE A 12 17.26 -16.25 -22.40
C ILE A 12 16.45 -15.03 -21.98
N VAL A 13 15.84 -15.13 -20.80
CA VAL A 13 15.09 -14.05 -20.17
C VAL A 13 15.84 -13.61 -18.91
N ASP A 14 16.27 -12.35 -18.89
CA ASP A 14 17.03 -11.72 -17.80
C ASP A 14 16.15 -10.75 -17.00
N LEU A 15 16.00 -11.02 -15.70
CA LEU A 15 15.08 -10.35 -14.79
C LEU A 15 15.85 -9.42 -13.85
N GLU A 16 15.82 -8.12 -14.16
CA GLU A 16 16.39 -7.05 -13.35
C GLU A 16 15.30 -6.37 -12.49
N PRO A 17 15.65 -5.82 -11.32
CA PRO A 17 16.97 -5.83 -10.66
C PRO A 17 17.26 -7.12 -9.88
N ILE A 18 16.37 -8.12 -9.96
CA ILE A 18 16.42 -9.34 -9.12
C ILE A 18 17.64 -10.23 -9.45
N GLY A 19 18.22 -10.06 -10.66
CA GLY A 19 19.44 -10.74 -11.09
C GLY A 19 19.21 -12.22 -11.40
N ARG A 20 17.99 -12.59 -11.80
CA ARG A 20 17.64 -13.96 -12.19
C ARG A 20 17.64 -14.10 -13.69
N ARG A 21 18.04 -15.27 -14.17
CA ARG A 21 18.01 -15.64 -15.59
C ARG A 21 17.37 -17.01 -15.76
N VAL A 22 16.55 -17.12 -16.80
CA VAL A 22 15.87 -18.37 -17.13
C VAL A 22 15.90 -18.58 -18.63
N GLU A 23 16.04 -19.84 -19.02
CA GLU A 23 15.93 -20.26 -20.41
C GLU A 23 14.48 -20.71 -20.67
N VAL A 24 13.86 -20.19 -21.72
CA VAL A 24 12.46 -20.49 -22.07
C VAL A 24 12.33 -20.97 -23.51
N GLU A 25 11.35 -21.83 -23.72
CA GLU A 25 10.97 -22.27 -25.05
C GLU A 25 10.00 -21.28 -25.71
N PRO A 26 9.93 -21.22 -27.04
CA PRO A 26 9.00 -20.36 -27.76
C PRO A 26 7.56 -20.70 -27.34
N GLY A 27 6.72 -19.67 -27.19
CA GLY A 27 5.35 -19.81 -26.66
C GLY A 27 5.25 -19.75 -25.14
N THR A 28 6.37 -19.65 -24.40
CA THR A 28 6.34 -19.34 -22.96
C THR A 28 6.20 -17.82 -22.79
N ASN A 29 5.13 -17.36 -22.13
CA ASN A 29 4.98 -15.93 -21.82
C ASN A 29 5.94 -15.47 -20.71
N LEU A 30 6.13 -14.15 -20.58
CA LEU A 30 7.06 -13.58 -19.60
C LEU A 30 6.62 -13.81 -18.14
N LEU A 31 5.33 -13.98 -17.86
CA LEU A 31 4.83 -14.32 -16.53
C LEU A 31 5.28 -15.72 -16.11
N GLU A 32 5.12 -16.70 -16.98
CA GLU A 32 5.60 -18.08 -16.77
C GLU A 32 7.13 -18.12 -16.70
N ALA A 33 7.83 -17.33 -17.53
CA ALA A 33 9.28 -17.20 -17.47
C ALA A 33 9.72 -16.71 -16.07
N ALA A 34 9.09 -15.65 -15.55
CA ALA A 34 9.38 -15.13 -14.22
C ALA A 34 9.14 -16.17 -13.12
N GLN A 35 8.00 -16.89 -13.17
CA GLN A 35 7.69 -17.95 -12.22
C GLN A 35 8.73 -19.09 -12.26
N ARG A 36 9.17 -19.52 -13.44
CA ARG A 36 10.24 -20.52 -13.60
C ARG A 36 11.58 -20.04 -13.04
N ALA A 37 11.84 -18.73 -13.08
CA ALA A 37 13.01 -18.10 -12.49
C ALA A 37 12.92 -17.95 -10.96
N GLY A 38 11.78 -18.33 -10.35
CA GLY A 38 11.49 -18.13 -8.93
C GLY A 38 11.14 -16.69 -8.57
N VAL A 39 10.64 -15.92 -9.55
CA VAL A 39 10.21 -14.53 -9.38
C VAL A 39 8.69 -14.47 -9.49
N ASP A 40 8.03 -14.20 -8.37
CA ASP A 40 6.57 -14.13 -8.31
C ASP A 40 6.07 -12.73 -8.67
N LEU A 41 5.49 -12.61 -9.88
CA LEU A 41 4.75 -11.42 -10.28
C LEU A 41 3.30 -11.47 -9.78
N VAL A 42 2.75 -10.31 -9.40
CA VAL A 42 1.34 -10.18 -9.05
C VAL A 42 0.51 -10.40 -10.31
N ALA A 43 -0.32 -11.44 -10.30
CA ALA A 43 -1.21 -11.78 -11.40
C ALA A 43 -2.56 -12.27 -10.86
N SER A 44 -3.34 -11.36 -10.27
CA SER A 44 -4.62 -11.69 -9.62
C SER A 44 -5.66 -12.32 -10.55
N CYS A 45 -5.59 -12.02 -11.85
CA CYS A 45 -6.45 -12.64 -12.86
C CYS A 45 -5.92 -13.98 -13.42
N GLY A 46 -4.81 -14.50 -12.92
CA GLY A 46 -4.21 -15.75 -13.41
C GLY A 46 -3.66 -15.69 -14.84
N GLY A 47 -3.36 -14.49 -15.35
CA GLY A 47 -2.76 -14.32 -16.68
C GLY A 47 -3.73 -14.00 -17.82
N ILE A 48 -5.02 -13.79 -17.53
CA ILE A 48 -6.04 -13.46 -18.54
C ILE A 48 -5.86 -12.03 -19.12
N GLY A 49 -5.11 -11.16 -18.42
CA GLY A 49 -4.76 -9.81 -18.90
C GLY A 49 -5.67 -8.68 -18.41
N ILE A 50 -6.71 -8.96 -17.62
CA ILE A 50 -7.70 -7.96 -17.18
C ILE A 50 -7.27 -7.13 -15.94
N CYS A 51 -6.30 -7.60 -15.17
CA CYS A 51 -5.95 -6.97 -13.89
C CYS A 51 -4.86 -5.89 -13.98
N GLY A 52 -4.06 -5.87 -15.05
CA GLY A 52 -2.96 -4.91 -15.23
C GLY A 52 -1.85 -4.95 -14.17
N THR A 53 -1.75 -5.99 -13.33
CA THR A 53 -0.79 -6.02 -12.19
C THR A 53 0.58 -6.61 -12.55
N CYS A 54 0.63 -7.54 -13.50
CA CYS A 54 1.86 -8.22 -13.95
C CYS A 54 2.73 -7.37 -14.91
N ARG A 55 2.89 -6.08 -14.60
CA ARG A 55 3.62 -5.12 -15.45
C ARG A 55 5.11 -5.38 -15.41
N VAL A 56 5.74 -5.34 -16.57
CA VAL A 56 7.19 -5.43 -16.76
C VAL A 56 7.63 -4.42 -17.82
N ARG A 57 8.86 -3.94 -17.73
CA ARG A 57 9.44 -3.05 -18.74
C ARG A 57 10.48 -3.80 -19.54
N ILE A 58 10.30 -3.84 -20.86
CA ILE A 58 11.28 -4.44 -21.76
C ILE A 58 12.41 -3.44 -21.96
N THR A 59 13.60 -3.76 -21.45
CA THR A 59 14.79 -2.90 -21.57
C THR A 59 15.64 -3.28 -22.78
N GLN A 60 15.67 -4.57 -23.14
CA GLN A 60 16.36 -5.09 -24.32
C GLN A 60 15.63 -6.31 -24.90
N GLY A 61 15.82 -6.55 -26.20
CA GLY A 61 15.23 -7.68 -26.91
C GLY A 61 13.89 -7.36 -27.58
N LYS A 62 13.29 -8.38 -28.19
CA LYS A 62 12.01 -8.29 -28.88
C LYS A 62 11.00 -9.24 -28.26
N VAL A 63 9.79 -8.74 -28.12
CA VAL A 63 8.63 -9.51 -27.68
C VAL A 63 7.53 -9.42 -28.75
N THR A 64 6.48 -10.19 -28.57
CA THR A 64 5.27 -10.12 -29.41
C THR A 64 4.72 -8.68 -29.52
N PRO A 65 4.01 -8.37 -30.62
CA PRO A 65 3.28 -7.11 -30.74
C PRO A 65 2.35 -6.86 -29.55
N VAL A 66 2.01 -5.59 -29.29
CA VAL A 66 1.08 -5.22 -28.23
C VAL A 66 -0.27 -5.90 -28.49
N SER A 67 -0.80 -6.61 -27.49
CA SER A 67 -2.12 -7.22 -27.59
C SER A 67 -3.21 -6.17 -27.35
N LEU A 68 -4.43 -6.43 -27.85
CA LEU A 68 -5.57 -5.53 -27.61
C LEU A 68 -5.82 -5.33 -26.11
N THR A 69 -5.62 -6.37 -25.30
CA THR A 69 -5.78 -6.31 -23.84
C THR A 69 -4.75 -5.40 -23.19
N GLU A 70 -3.52 -5.34 -23.73
CA GLU A 70 -2.50 -4.41 -23.28
C GLU A 70 -2.85 -2.96 -23.65
N GLU A 71 -3.42 -2.72 -24.84
CA GLU A 71 -3.87 -1.39 -25.26
C GLU A 71 -5.04 -0.86 -24.41
N GLU A 72 -5.90 -1.75 -23.91
CA GLU A 72 -7.00 -1.39 -22.99
C GLU A 72 -6.51 -1.14 -21.56
N SER A 73 -5.42 -1.80 -21.15
CA SER A 73 -4.94 -1.78 -19.75
C SER A 73 -3.81 -0.79 -19.49
N LEU A 74 -3.03 -0.43 -20.52
CA LEU A 74 -1.85 0.42 -20.42
C LEU A 74 -2.02 1.69 -21.25
N ASP A 75 -1.62 2.83 -20.68
CA ASP A 75 -1.65 4.10 -21.39
C ASP A 75 -0.61 4.11 -22.53
N ALA A 76 -0.88 4.89 -23.58
CA ALA A 76 0.04 5.04 -24.72
C ALA A 76 1.45 5.49 -24.30
N ALA A 77 1.57 6.29 -23.24
CA ALA A 77 2.86 6.71 -22.69
C ALA A 77 3.63 5.53 -22.06
N GLN A 78 2.94 4.62 -21.39
CA GLN A 78 3.52 3.42 -20.77
C GLN A 78 4.00 2.44 -21.85
N LEU A 79 3.15 2.16 -22.85
CA LEU A 79 3.52 1.32 -23.99
C LEU A 79 4.75 1.88 -24.72
N LYS A 80 4.80 3.20 -24.93
CA LYS A 80 5.95 3.88 -25.54
C LYS A 80 7.21 3.82 -24.69
N ALA A 81 7.07 3.79 -23.36
CA ALA A 81 8.17 3.61 -22.42
C ALA A 81 8.62 2.13 -22.29
N GLY A 82 8.01 1.21 -23.04
CA GLY A 82 8.39 -0.20 -23.08
C GLY A 82 7.71 -1.06 -22.01
N PHE A 83 6.68 -0.54 -21.32
CA PHE A 83 5.89 -1.35 -20.40
C PHE A 83 4.97 -2.30 -21.15
N ARG A 84 4.91 -3.53 -20.67
CA ARG A 84 4.10 -4.64 -21.21
C ARG A 84 3.46 -5.41 -20.06
N LEU A 85 2.41 -6.16 -20.36
CA LEU A 85 1.86 -7.15 -19.42
C LEU A 85 2.59 -8.47 -19.62
N ALA A 86 3.26 -8.95 -18.57
CA ALA A 86 4.08 -10.16 -18.65
C ALA A 86 3.28 -11.40 -19.09
N CYS A 87 1.98 -11.46 -18.76
CA CYS A 87 1.12 -12.56 -19.19
C CYS A 87 0.69 -12.53 -20.66
N GLN A 88 0.82 -11.39 -21.34
CA GLN A 88 0.42 -11.21 -22.74
C GLN A 88 1.62 -11.09 -23.70
N ALA A 89 2.82 -10.92 -23.14
CA ALA A 89 4.05 -10.78 -23.90
C ALA A 89 4.83 -12.11 -23.93
N GLU A 90 5.24 -12.52 -25.13
CA GLU A 90 6.13 -13.67 -25.35
C GLU A 90 7.45 -13.19 -25.96
N PRO A 91 8.60 -13.74 -25.54
CA PRO A 91 9.90 -13.40 -26.10
C PRO A 91 10.07 -13.96 -27.52
N LEU A 92 10.54 -13.10 -28.43
CA LEU A 92 10.93 -13.46 -29.81
C LEU A 92 12.46 -13.41 -30.01
N SER A 93 13.20 -13.05 -28.96
CA SER A 93 14.65 -13.09 -28.87
C SER A 93 15.06 -13.27 -27.41
N ASP A 94 16.36 -13.28 -27.12
CA ASP A 94 16.82 -13.01 -25.76
C ASP A 94 16.31 -11.63 -25.32
N VAL A 95 15.74 -11.55 -24.11
CA VAL A 95 15.05 -10.38 -23.60
C VAL A 95 15.56 -10.06 -22.20
N ARG A 96 15.76 -8.77 -21.94
CA ARG A 96 15.96 -8.24 -20.61
C ARG A 96 14.74 -7.44 -20.18
N LEU A 97 14.22 -7.77 -19.01
CA LEU A 97 13.13 -7.06 -18.38
C LEU A 97 13.57 -6.44 -17.06
N ASP A 98 13.05 -5.25 -16.84
CA ASP A 98 13.07 -4.54 -15.58
C ASP A 98 11.70 -4.71 -14.92
N ILE A 99 11.69 -5.25 -13.70
CA ILE A 99 10.47 -5.53 -12.93
C ILE A 99 10.27 -4.43 -11.91
N PRO A 100 9.21 -3.61 -12.06
CA PRO A 100 8.84 -2.64 -11.06
C PRO A 100 8.49 -3.32 -9.73
N PRO A 101 8.90 -2.75 -8.57
CA PRO A 101 8.66 -3.36 -7.27
C PRO A 101 7.16 -3.59 -6.97
N GLU A 102 6.28 -2.73 -7.49
CA GLU A 102 4.83 -2.87 -7.37
C GLU A 102 4.24 -4.09 -8.10
N SER A 103 5.00 -4.73 -8.98
CA SER A 103 4.60 -5.93 -9.70
C SER A 103 5.08 -7.22 -9.04
N LEU A 104 5.84 -7.16 -7.94
CA LEU A 104 6.30 -8.33 -7.19
C LEU A 104 5.33 -8.70 -6.05
N THR A 105 5.01 -9.99 -5.93
CA THR A 105 4.11 -10.50 -4.87
C THR A 105 4.79 -10.47 -3.49
N SER A 106 6.09 -10.72 -3.44
CA SER A 106 6.88 -10.63 -2.21
C SER A 106 8.05 -9.69 -2.44
N VAL A 107 8.01 -8.56 -1.75
CA VAL A 107 9.16 -7.67 -1.63
C VAL A 107 10.09 -8.34 -0.61
N GLN A 108 10.86 -9.35 -1.03
CA GLN A 108 11.99 -9.82 -0.23
C GLN A 108 13.09 -8.75 -0.28
N GLN A 109 12.88 -7.67 0.46
CA GLN A 109 13.91 -6.72 0.81
C GLN A 109 14.29 -6.98 2.26
N MET A 110 15.55 -7.37 2.47
CA MET A 110 16.16 -7.16 3.78
C MET A 110 16.20 -5.65 3.96
N GLN A 111 15.47 -5.14 4.93
CA GLN A 111 15.33 -3.71 5.16
C GLN A 111 16.67 -3.15 5.66
N VAL A 112 17.46 -2.58 4.76
CA VAL A 112 18.79 -2.00 5.08
C VAL A 112 18.63 -0.61 5.72
N GLU A 113 17.55 0.10 5.41
CA GLU A 113 17.24 1.45 5.90
C GLU A 113 15.75 1.61 6.26
N GLY A 114 15.42 2.57 7.12
CA GLY A 114 14.05 2.85 7.55
C GLY A 114 13.22 3.46 6.43
N GLN A 115 12.06 2.88 6.11
CA GLN A 115 11.11 3.45 5.18
C GLN A 115 10.11 4.33 5.94
N GLU A 116 10.15 5.64 5.72
CA GLU A 116 9.14 6.56 6.24
C GLU A 116 7.84 6.37 5.44
N SER A 117 6.80 5.90 6.12
CA SER A 117 5.44 5.85 5.58
C SER A 117 4.57 6.85 6.33
N GLN A 118 3.83 7.66 5.58
CA GLN A 118 2.84 8.56 6.16
C GLN A 118 1.64 7.74 6.60
N VAL A 119 1.60 7.38 7.89
CA VAL A 119 0.45 6.73 8.51
C VAL A 119 -0.42 7.80 9.14
N LEU A 120 -1.69 7.85 8.74
CA LEU A 120 -2.70 8.66 9.44
C LEU A 120 -2.96 8.02 10.81
N LEU A 121 -2.47 8.67 11.86
CA LEU A 121 -2.66 8.21 13.24
C LEU A 121 -4.12 8.44 13.65
N SER A 122 -4.87 7.35 13.82
CA SER A 122 -6.23 7.36 14.38
C SER A 122 -6.26 6.54 15.68
N PRO A 123 -5.64 7.04 16.77
CA PRO A 123 -5.56 6.29 18.02
C PRO A 123 -6.95 6.12 18.64
N LEU A 124 -7.15 4.96 19.30
CA LEU A 124 -8.41 4.67 20.01
C LEU A 124 -8.62 5.57 21.23
N VAL A 125 -7.52 6.07 21.81
CA VAL A 125 -7.52 6.95 22.98
C VAL A 125 -6.84 8.27 22.60
N VAL A 126 -7.52 9.38 22.86
CA VAL A 126 -7.02 10.73 22.61
C VAL A 126 -7.02 11.49 23.92
N ALA A 127 -5.85 12.06 24.28
CA ALA A 127 -5.76 12.93 25.44
C ALA A 127 -6.30 14.32 25.11
N VAL A 128 -7.14 14.85 25.99
CA VAL A 128 -7.79 16.15 25.85
C VAL A 128 -7.38 17.06 27.01
N ASP A 129 -6.79 18.21 26.68
CA ASP A 129 -6.39 19.22 27.66
C ASP A 129 -7.54 20.20 27.93
N LEU A 130 -7.90 20.32 29.20
CA LEU A 130 -8.96 21.17 29.71
C LEU A 130 -8.37 22.32 30.54
N ALA A 131 -8.74 23.54 30.17
CA ALA A 131 -8.58 24.74 31.00
C ALA A 131 -9.98 25.27 31.33
N LEU A 132 -10.35 25.17 32.59
CA LEU A 132 -11.67 25.54 33.11
C LEU A 132 -11.57 26.88 33.87
N GLU A 133 -12.71 27.56 33.95
CA GLU A 133 -12.85 28.77 34.76
C GLU A 133 -13.12 28.40 36.23
N GLU A 134 -12.46 29.11 37.14
CA GLU A 134 -12.63 28.90 38.56
C GLU A 134 -14.06 29.29 39.01
N PRO A 135 -14.67 28.53 39.93
CA PRO A 135 -16.01 28.81 40.42
C PRO A 135 -16.00 30.11 41.23
N ASN A 136 -17.03 30.92 41.00
CA ASN A 136 -17.24 32.18 41.69
C ASN A 136 -18.72 32.35 42.05
N LEU A 137 -19.08 33.45 42.71
CA LEU A 137 -20.46 33.67 43.16
C LEU A 137 -21.48 33.87 42.01
N GLU A 138 -21.01 34.25 40.82
CA GLU A 138 -21.83 34.46 39.63
C GLU A 138 -22.02 33.16 38.82
N ASP A 139 -21.13 32.17 39.01
CA ASP A 139 -21.20 30.87 38.37
C ASP A 139 -21.10 29.74 39.40
N LEU A 140 -22.27 29.19 39.77
CA LEU A 140 -22.43 28.12 40.77
C LEU A 140 -22.56 26.72 40.15
N ARG A 141 -22.19 26.54 38.88
CA ARG A 141 -22.30 25.24 38.19
C ARG A 141 -21.42 24.18 38.85
N ALA A 142 -21.92 22.94 38.84
CA ALA A 142 -21.19 21.77 39.30
C ALA A 142 -19.94 21.51 38.43
N ASP A 143 -18.90 20.93 39.03
CA ASP A 143 -17.62 20.69 38.37
C ASP A 143 -17.76 19.81 37.11
N LEU A 144 -18.64 18.79 37.15
CA LEU A 144 -18.91 17.95 35.99
C LEU A 144 -19.55 18.73 34.84
N ALA A 145 -20.48 19.65 35.14
CA ALA A 145 -21.12 20.48 34.13
C ALA A 145 -20.12 21.44 33.46
N ARG A 146 -19.14 21.96 34.20
CA ARG A 146 -18.05 22.78 33.64
C ARG A 146 -17.17 21.98 32.69
N VAL A 147 -16.86 20.73 33.05
CA VAL A 147 -16.09 19.82 32.20
C VAL A 147 -16.85 19.47 30.93
N ASP A 148 -18.13 19.12 31.05
CA ASP A 148 -18.98 18.75 29.91
C ASP A 148 -19.13 19.89 28.92
N GLU A 149 -19.35 21.12 29.40
CA GLU A 149 -19.40 22.31 28.53
C GLU A 149 -18.07 22.54 27.82
N LYS A 150 -16.95 22.42 28.54
CA LYS A 150 -15.63 22.62 27.94
C LYS A 150 -15.30 21.56 26.90
N LEU A 151 -15.67 20.31 27.14
CA LEU A 151 -15.55 19.20 26.19
C LEU A 151 -16.40 19.46 24.94
N ALA A 152 -17.65 19.92 25.12
CA ALA A 152 -18.54 20.26 24.01
C ALA A 152 -17.96 21.39 23.14
N CYS A 153 -17.36 22.42 23.73
CA CYS A 153 -16.66 23.48 22.98
C CYS A 153 -15.47 22.96 22.14
N GLN A 154 -14.86 21.84 22.53
CA GLN A 154 -13.78 21.19 21.79
C GLN A 154 -14.27 20.09 20.84
N GLY A 155 -15.60 19.90 20.72
CA GLY A 155 -16.20 18.92 19.82
C GLY A 155 -16.34 17.50 20.38
N TYR A 156 -16.13 17.33 21.69
CA TYR A 156 -16.29 16.04 22.38
C TYR A 156 -17.66 15.91 23.04
N GLY A 157 -18.08 14.66 23.27
CA GLY A 157 -19.27 14.34 24.05
C GLY A 157 -19.06 14.57 25.56
N PRO A 158 -20.14 14.42 26.37
CA PRO A 158 -20.06 14.56 27.82
C PRO A 158 -19.17 13.48 28.42
N LEU A 159 -18.51 13.81 29.53
CA LEU A 159 -17.62 12.90 30.25
C LEU A 159 -18.41 11.73 30.80
N ARG A 160 -18.02 10.51 30.41
CA ARG A 160 -18.56 9.26 30.94
C ARG A 160 -17.43 8.47 31.59
N GLY A 161 -17.68 7.96 32.79
CA GLY A 161 -16.68 7.20 33.54
C GLY A 161 -17.27 6.50 34.75
N SER A 162 -16.43 5.78 35.48
CA SER A 162 -16.83 5.13 36.73
C SER A 162 -17.15 6.16 37.81
N LEU A 163 -18.02 5.79 38.76
CA LEU A 163 -18.34 6.66 39.90
C LEU A 163 -17.12 7.00 40.75
N SER A 164 -16.13 6.10 40.83
CA SER A 164 -14.87 6.36 41.52
C SER A 164 -14.06 7.47 40.88
N LEU A 165 -14.04 7.54 39.54
CA LEU A 165 -13.39 8.63 38.80
C LEU A 165 -14.16 9.94 38.99
N LEU A 166 -15.48 9.92 38.79
CA LEU A 166 -16.33 11.10 38.93
C LEU A 166 -16.30 11.67 40.36
N GLY A 167 -16.19 10.82 41.37
CA GLY A 167 -16.05 11.24 42.76
C GLY A 167 -14.72 11.93 43.08
N GLN A 168 -13.67 11.68 42.31
CA GLN A 168 -12.36 12.32 42.47
C GLN A 168 -12.21 13.59 41.62
N LEU A 169 -13.08 13.78 40.62
CA LEU A 169 -13.00 14.88 39.65
C LEU A 169 -12.84 16.25 40.31
N SER A 170 -13.72 16.55 41.27
CA SER A 170 -13.72 17.80 42.03
C SER A 170 -12.41 18.08 42.77
N HIS A 171 -11.81 17.03 43.34
CA HIS A 171 -10.54 17.14 44.07
C HIS A 171 -9.39 17.39 43.11
N VAL A 172 -9.34 16.64 42.00
CA VAL A 172 -8.29 16.75 40.98
C VAL A 172 -8.30 18.15 40.35
N LEU A 173 -9.46 18.65 39.92
CA LEU A 173 -9.59 19.97 39.28
C LEU A 173 -9.11 21.11 40.19
N ARG A 174 -9.41 21.04 41.50
CA ARG A 174 -8.96 22.06 42.46
C ARG A 174 -7.46 22.00 42.74
N HIS A 175 -6.90 20.79 42.87
CA HIS A 175 -5.46 20.63 43.10
C HIS A 175 -4.61 21.05 41.90
N SER A 176 -5.18 20.94 40.70
CA SER A 176 -4.50 21.30 39.46
C SER A 176 -4.80 22.73 38.97
N ASN A 177 -5.35 23.59 39.84
CA ASN A 177 -5.74 24.97 39.51
C ASN A 177 -6.56 25.04 38.21
N TRP A 178 -7.57 24.18 38.09
CA TRP A 178 -8.53 24.13 36.98
C TRP A 178 -7.91 23.82 35.60
N LYS A 179 -6.69 23.29 35.58
CA LYS A 179 -6.02 22.74 34.39
C LYS A 179 -5.91 21.22 34.52
N ALA A 180 -6.52 20.46 33.63
CA ALA A 180 -6.51 19.01 33.70
C ALA A 180 -6.36 18.38 32.32
N ARG A 181 -5.81 17.16 32.27
CA ARG A 181 -5.73 16.34 31.06
C ARG A 181 -6.60 15.10 31.26
N LEU A 182 -7.54 14.88 30.35
CA LEU A 182 -8.35 13.65 30.29
C LEU A 182 -7.73 12.72 29.25
N ALA A 183 -7.54 11.44 29.59
CA ALA A 183 -7.05 10.39 28.69
C ALA A 183 -7.68 9.05 29.05
#